data_AF-A0A7C0WUH4-F1
#
_entry.id   AF-A0A7C0WUH4-F1
#
_cell.length_a   1.000
_cell.length_b   1.000
_cell.length_c   1.000
_cell.angle_alpha   90.00
_cell.angle_beta   90.00
_cell.angle_gamma   90.00
#
_symmetry.space_group_name_H-M   'P 1'
#
loop_
_entity.id
_entity.type
_entity.pdbx_description
1 polymer ?
#
loop_
_entity_poly.entity_id
_entity_poly.type
_entity_poly.pdbx_seq_one_letter_code
_entity_poly.pdbx_strand_id
1 'polypeptide(L)'
;MKRILSLLIPMMALFIRTSVCEESVNNFVFSGYDEHNKNKGEVAGSSAEVKGGRIILDKVRAKIYEENGIIDIRAQKGIVEQDKSKIYLRDNVVIRDSHGGFLYTD
;
A
#
# COMPACT_ATOMS: atom_id res chain seq x y z
N MET A 1 46.17 47.63 -12.43
CA MET A 1 46.38 46.83 -11.19
C MET A 1 45.08 46.83 -10.38
N LYS A 2 44.61 45.62 -9.99
CA LYS A 2 43.61 45.31 -8.93
C LYS A 2 42.17 45.80 -9.20
N ARG A 3 41.09 45.03 -9.03
CA ARG A 3 40.80 43.62 -8.74
C ARG A 3 39.31 43.49 -9.11
N ILE A 4 38.95 42.65 -10.08
CA ILE A 4 37.54 42.28 -10.33
C ILE A 4 37.15 41.34 -9.19
N LEU A 5 36.29 41.82 -8.30
CA LEU A 5 35.74 41.05 -7.19
C LEU A 5 34.69 40.08 -7.76
N SER A 6 35.17 38.97 -8.30
CA SER A 6 34.34 37.82 -8.64
C SER A 6 33.88 37.17 -7.33
N LEU A 7 32.64 37.45 -6.92
CA LEU A 7 31.96 36.64 -5.91
C LEU A 7 31.58 35.31 -6.56
N LEU A 8 32.50 34.34 -6.50
CA LEU A 8 32.13 32.93 -6.57
C LEU A 8 31.28 32.65 -5.32
N ILE A 9 29.96 32.59 -5.49
CA ILE A 9 29.08 31.94 -4.51
C ILE A 9 29.47 30.46 -4.56
N PRO A 10 30.03 29.86 -3.48
CA PRO A 10 30.21 28.43 -3.48
C PRO A 10 28.80 27.83 -3.50
N MET A 11 28.51 27.18 -4.61
CA MET A 11 27.38 26.29 -4.83
C MET A 11 27.45 25.21 -3.75
N MET A 12 26.90 25.53 -2.58
CA MET A 12 26.71 24.61 -1.48
C MET A 12 25.61 23.67 -1.95
N ALA A 13 26.02 22.63 -2.68
CA ALA A 13 25.19 21.50 -3.04
C ALA A 13 24.76 20.87 -1.72
N LEU A 14 23.62 21.33 -1.22
CA LEU A 14 22.88 20.69 -0.16
C LEU A 14 22.43 19.35 -0.73
N PHE A 15 23.29 18.33 -0.60
CA PHE A 15 22.89 16.95 -0.76
C PHE A 15 21.90 16.66 0.36
N ILE A 16 20.63 17.02 0.13
CA ILE A 16 19.52 16.52 0.90
C ILE A 16 19.55 15.02 0.68
N ARG A 17 20.19 14.30 1.60
CA ARG A 17 19.98 12.86 1.73
C ARG A 17 18.50 12.75 2.10
N THR A 18 17.66 12.49 1.11
CA THR A 18 16.28 12.09 1.34
C THR A 18 16.36 10.80 2.15
N SER A 19 16.22 10.89 3.47
CA SER A 19 15.94 9.72 4.29
C SER A 19 14.60 9.20 3.81
N VAL A 20 14.61 8.08 3.08
CA VAL A 20 13.39 7.34 2.77
C VAL A 20 12.84 6.94 4.13
N CYS A 21 11.79 7.63 4.58
CA CYS A 21 11.10 7.32 5.80
C CYS A 21 10.46 5.93 5.59
N GLU A 22 10.98 4.89 6.25
CA GLU A 22 10.26 3.63 6.36
C GLU A 22 9.07 3.89 7.28
N GLU A 23 7.91 4.10 6.68
CA GLU A 23 6.66 4.32 7.40
C GLU A 23 5.96 2.98 7.63
N SER A 24 5.57 2.73 8.88
CA SER A 24 4.82 1.54 9.25
C SER A 24 3.57 1.91 10.05
N VAL A 25 2.49 1.16 9.80
CA VAL A 25 1.22 1.27 10.53
C VAL A 25 0.86 -0.10 11.05
N ASN A 26 0.50 -0.17 12.33
CA ASN A 26 0.02 -1.40 12.97
C ASN A 26 -1.50 -1.40 13.05
N ASN A 27 -2.11 -2.58 12.95
CA ASN A 27 -3.56 -2.81 13.05
C ASN A 27 -4.38 -1.85 12.17
N PHE A 28 -4.10 -1.86 10.87
CA PHE A 28 -4.73 -0.94 9.93
C PHE A 28 -6.07 -1.47 9.41
N VAL A 29 -6.90 -0.54 8.97
CA VAL A 29 -8.06 -0.77 8.10
C VAL A 29 -8.09 0.36 7.07
N PHE A 30 -8.10 0.01 5.78
CA PHE A 30 -8.28 0.93 4.67
C PHE A 30 -9.61 0.62 3.98
N SER A 31 -10.43 1.65 3.79
CA SER A 31 -11.72 1.54 3.11
C SER A 31 -11.66 2.23 1.75
N GLY A 32 -12.20 1.57 0.72
CA GLY A 32 -12.35 2.12 -0.61
C GLY A 32 -13.80 2.53 -0.87
N TYR A 33 -14.00 3.70 -1.44
CA TYR A 33 -15.32 4.23 -1.78
C TYR A 33 -15.40 4.53 -3.28
N ASP A 34 -16.59 4.40 -3.87
CA ASP A 34 -16.84 4.88 -5.22
C ASP A 34 -17.12 6.40 -5.26
N GLU A 35 -17.37 6.93 -6.46
CA GLU A 35 -17.66 8.34 -6.71
C GLU A 35 -18.94 8.85 -6.02
N HIS A 36 -19.80 7.94 -5.55
CA HIS A 36 -21.03 8.24 -4.83
C HIS A 36 -20.88 8.04 -3.31
N ASN A 37 -19.64 7.91 -2.80
CA ASN A 37 -19.32 7.62 -1.40
C ASN A 37 -19.90 6.28 -0.89
N LYS A 38 -20.22 5.33 -1.78
CA LYS A 38 -20.60 3.98 -1.37
C LYS A 38 -19.34 3.16 -1.12
N ASN A 39 -19.28 2.48 0.02
CA ASN A 39 -18.17 1.61 0.38
C ASN A 39 -18.11 0.43 -0.61
N LYS A 40 -17.00 0.30 -1.32
CA LYS A 40 -16.72 -0.78 -2.28
C LYS A 40 -15.88 -1.90 -1.68
N GLY A 41 -15.18 -1.65 -0.58
CA GLY A 41 -14.42 -2.69 0.09
C GLY A 41 -13.52 -2.16 1.18
N GLU A 42 -12.97 -3.10 1.93
CA GLU A 42 -12.07 -2.87 3.05
C GLU A 42 -10.87 -3.80 2.96
N VAL A 43 -9.69 -3.31 3.32
CA VAL A 43 -8.47 -4.11 3.52
C VAL A 43 -7.92 -3.82 4.90
N ALA A 44 -7.73 -4.85 5.70
CA ALA A 44 -7.22 -4.77 7.05
C ALA A 44 -6.06 -5.76 7.26
N GLY A 45 -5.23 -5.50 8.26
CA GLY A 45 -4.10 -6.37 8.58
C GLY A 45 -3.42 -6.02 9.90
N SER A 46 -2.46 -6.85 10.31
CA SER A 46 -1.66 -6.61 11.52
C SER A 46 -0.64 -5.49 11.33
N SER A 47 -0.05 -5.37 10.14
CA SER A 47 0.88 -4.30 9.81
C SER A 47 0.89 -3.98 8.32
N ALA A 48 1.16 -2.72 8.01
CA ALA A 48 1.51 -2.23 6.68
C ALA A 48 2.83 -1.47 6.76
N GLU A 49 3.80 -1.79 5.91
CA GLU A 49 5.13 -1.16 5.89
C GLU A 49 5.45 -0.67 4.47
N VAL A 50 5.86 0.59 4.33
CA VAL A 50 6.31 1.15 3.06
C VAL A 50 7.79 0.84 2.89
N LYS A 51 8.12 -0.01 1.91
CA LYS A 51 9.50 -0.42 1.63
C LYS A 51 9.77 -0.48 0.15
N GLY A 52 10.75 0.30 -0.31
CA GLY A 52 11.19 0.29 -1.71
C GLY A 52 10.07 0.58 -2.72
N GLY A 53 9.16 1.51 -2.40
CA GLY A 53 8.04 1.89 -3.27
C GLY A 53 6.85 0.92 -3.27
N ARG A 54 6.86 -0.08 -2.39
CA ARG A 54 5.76 -1.05 -2.20
C ARG A 54 5.21 -0.95 -0.79
N ILE A 55 3.95 -1.34 -0.61
CA ILE A 55 3.36 -1.55 0.72
C ILE A 55 3.34 -3.04 1.01
N ILE A 56 4.04 -3.46 2.05
CA ILE A 56 4.07 -4.85 2.52
C ILE A 56 3.03 -4.99 3.63
N LEU A 57 2.10 -5.93 3.46
CA LEU A 57 1.00 -6.19 4.38
C LEU A 57 1.16 -7.54 5.08
N ASP A 58 0.77 -7.60 6.36
CA ASP A 58 0.76 -8.82 7.17
C ASP A 58 -0.66 -9.15 7.67
N LYS A 59 -0.97 -10.46 7.70
CA LYS A 59 -2.28 -11.03 8.10
C LYS A 59 -3.47 -10.32 7.46
N VAL A 60 -3.45 -10.28 6.13
CA VAL A 60 -4.42 -9.58 5.31
C VAL A 60 -5.81 -10.18 5.47
N ARG A 61 -6.80 -9.31 5.69
CA ARG A 61 -8.22 -9.60 5.58
C ARG A 61 -8.82 -8.53 4.69
N ALA A 62 -9.51 -8.91 3.62
CA ALA A 62 -10.21 -7.97 2.77
C ALA A 62 -11.67 -8.37 2.56
N LYS A 63 -12.51 -7.36 2.34
CA LYS A 63 -13.91 -7.50 1.96
C LYS A 63 -14.15 -6.69 0.70
N ILE A 64 -14.86 -7.28 -0.25
CA ILE A 64 -15.35 -6.56 -1.44
C ILE A 64 -16.87 -6.58 -1.37
N TYR A 65 -17.47 -5.39 -1.46
CA TYR A 65 -18.92 -5.21 -1.43
C TYR A 65 -19.41 -5.09 -2.88
N GLU A 66 -20.11 -6.14 -3.33
CA GLU A 66 -20.79 -6.18 -4.62
C GLU A 66 -22.30 -6.13 -4.43
N GLU A 67 -23.04 -5.84 -5.51
CA GLU A 67 -24.50 -5.78 -5.47
C GLU A 67 -25.11 -7.13 -5.06
N ASN A 68 -24.50 -8.23 -5.51
CA ASN A 68 -24.97 -9.58 -5.28
C ASN A 68 -24.35 -10.24 -4.04
N GLY A 69 -23.59 -9.50 -3.22
CA GLY A 69 -23.07 -10.03 -1.96
C GLY A 69 -21.65 -9.59 -1.64
N ILE A 70 -21.00 -10.34 -0.75
CA ILE A 70 -19.69 -10.01 -0.20
C ILE A 70 -18.68 -11.07 -0.61
N ILE A 71 -17.49 -10.62 -1.01
CA ILE A 71 -16.33 -11.49 -1.18
C ILE A 71 -15.39 -11.26 0.00
N ASP A 72 -15.17 -12.28 0.81
CA ASP A 72 -14.21 -12.30 1.90
C ASP A 72 -12.88 -12.90 1.43
N ILE A 73 -11.79 -12.19 1.67
CA ILE A 73 -10.44 -12.62 1.29
C ILE A 73 -9.55 -12.64 2.54
N ARG A 74 -8.72 -13.68 2.68
CA ARG A 74 -7.70 -13.80 3.73
C ARG A 74 -6.39 -14.27 3.14
N ALA A 75 -5.27 -13.75 3.62
CA ALA A 75 -3.93 -14.21 3.26
C ALA A 75 -2.94 -13.88 4.39
N GLN A 76 -1.81 -14.59 4.48
CA GLN A 76 -0.79 -14.22 5.47
C GLN A 76 0.02 -13.00 5.03
N LYS A 77 0.29 -12.86 3.73
CA LYS A 77 1.09 -11.76 3.17
C LYS A 77 0.37 -11.04 2.03
N GLY A 78 0.58 -9.74 1.96
CA GLY A 78 0.14 -8.90 0.85
C GLY A 78 1.24 -7.95 0.37
N ILE A 79 1.26 -7.64 -0.92
CA ILE A 79 2.12 -6.60 -1.49
C ILE A 79 1.26 -5.71 -2.38
N VAL A 80 1.25 -4.41 -2.09
CA VAL A 80 0.62 -3.41 -2.95
C VAL A 80 1.68 -2.74 -3.82
N GLU A 81 1.53 -2.88 -5.12
CA GLU A 81 2.25 -2.11 -6.13
C GLU A 81 1.37 -0.93 -6.55
N GLN A 82 1.56 0.22 -5.90
CA GLN A 82 0.71 1.41 -6.06
C GLN A 82 0.71 1.93 -7.51
N ASP A 83 1.88 1.89 -8.16
CA ASP A 83 2.10 2.31 -9.55
C ASP A 83 1.28 1.49 -10.56
N LYS A 84 0.95 0.24 -10.22
CA LYS A 84 0.21 -0.67 -11.09
C LYS A 84 -1.22 -0.90 -10.63
N SER A 85 -1.63 -0.31 -9.52
CA SER A 85 -2.92 -0.59 -8.87
C SER A 85 -3.15 -2.09 -8.64
N LYS A 86 -2.11 -2.82 -8.23
CA LYS A 86 -2.16 -4.28 -8.03
C LYS A 86 -1.89 -4.65 -6.58
N ILE A 87 -2.63 -5.63 -6.10
CA ILE A 87 -2.35 -6.34 -4.85
C ILE A 87 -1.98 -7.79 -5.16
N TYR A 88 -0.88 -8.25 -4.60
CA TYR A 88 -0.47 -9.66 -4.63
C TYR A 88 -0.68 -10.24 -3.24
N LEU A 89 -1.41 -11.36 -3.16
CA LEU A 89 -1.65 -12.08 -1.92
C LEU A 89 -0.88 -13.40 -1.96
N ARG A 90 -0.29 -13.78 -0.84
CA ARG A 90 0.54 -14.99 -0.74
C ARG A 90 0.33 -15.67 0.59
N ASP A 91 0.60 -16.97 0.58
CA ASP A 91 0.61 -17.88 1.72
C ASP A 91 -0.78 -18.01 2.38
N ASN A 92 -1.44 -19.15 2.21
CA ASN A 92 -2.79 -19.43 2.70
C ASN A 92 -3.83 -18.41 2.23
N VAL A 93 -3.87 -18.15 0.92
CA VAL A 93 -4.87 -17.29 0.31
C VAL A 93 -6.20 -18.04 0.25
N VAL A 94 -7.21 -17.48 0.92
CA VAL A 94 -8.58 -17.99 0.96
C VAL A 94 -9.52 -16.91 0.44
N ILE A 95 -10.33 -17.26 -0.55
CA ILE A 95 -11.41 -16.41 -1.07
C ILE A 95 -12.72 -17.14 -0.85
N ARG A 96 -13.71 -16.43 -0.32
CA ARG A 96 -15.08 -16.90 -0.10
C ARG A 96 -16.06 -15.91 -0.66
N ASP A 97 -17.05 -16.38 -1.40
CA ASP A 97 -18.22 -15.57 -1.74
C ASP A 97 -19.41 -15.93 -0.84
N SER A 98 -20.40 -15.04 -0.80
CA SER A 98 -21.63 -15.20 -0.02
C SER A 98 -22.55 -16.34 -0.49
N HIS A 99 -22.28 -16.93 -1.66
CA HIS A 99 -23.07 -18.03 -2.23
C HIS A 99 -22.46 -19.41 -1.94
N GLY A 100 -21.38 -19.46 -1.16
CA GLY A 100 -20.70 -20.70 -0.77
C GLY A 100 -19.55 -21.08 -1.71
N GLY A 101 -19.22 -20.25 -2.69
CA GLY A 101 -18.01 -20.41 -3.49
C GLY A 101 -16.74 -20.22 -2.65
N PHE A 102 -15.73 -21.02 -2.94
CA PHE A 102 -14.49 -21.05 -2.18
C PHE A 102 -13.31 -21.31 -3.12
N LEU A 103 -12.25 -20.51 -2.97
CA LEU A 103 -10.96 -20.73 -3.62
C LEU A 103 -9.86 -20.72 -2.57
N TYR A 104 -8.91 -21.64 -2.72
CA TYR A 104 -7.71 -21.73 -1.90
C TYR A 104 -6.47 -21.81 -2.80
N THR A 105 -5.46 -21.02 -2.49
CA THR A 105 -4.15 -21.02 -3.18
C THR A 105 -3.06 -20.46 -2.26
N ASP A 106 -1.80 -20.58 -2.68
CA ASP A 106 -0.62 -19.98 -2.03
C ASP A 106 0.06 -18.91 -2.88
#